data_AF-V8HVT9-F1
#
_entry.id   AF-V8HVT9-F1
#
_cell.length_a   1.000
_cell.length_b   1.000
_cell.length_c   1.000
_cell.angle_alpha   90.00
_cell.angle_beta   90.00
_cell.angle_gamma   90.00
#
_symmetry.space_group_name_H-M   'P 1'
#
loop_
_entity.id
_entity.type
_entity.pdbx_description
1 polymer ?
#
loop_
_entity_poly.entity_id
_entity_poly.type
_entity_poly.pdbx_seq_one_letter_code
_entity_poly.pdbx_strand_id
1 'polypeptide(L)' 'MTEAEKAKVADEVKKSNPTVTDVKVGKDGTTTVTFPDGSTAVIPSGDTVKKSSDNAVKDPAVTPVVDPSNLTEA' A
#
# COMPACT_ATOMS: atom_id res chain seq x y z
N MET A 1 1.55 -3.23 -0.48
CA MET A 1 1.02 -2.71 -1.77
C MET A 1 0.35 -3.80 -2.59
N THR A 2 -0.73 -3.40 -3.24
CA THR A 2 -1.42 -4.07 -4.34
C THR A 2 -0.64 -3.90 -5.65
N GLU A 3 -0.95 -4.71 -6.67
CA GLU A 3 -0.32 -4.61 -7.99
C GLU A 3 -0.67 -3.31 -8.71
N ALA A 4 -1.89 -2.80 -8.53
CA ALA A 4 -2.31 -1.51 -9.07
C ALA A 4 -1.49 -0.34 -8.49
N GLU A 5 -1.25 -0.36 -7.17
CA GLU A 5 -0.40 0.64 -6.53
C GLU A 5 1.05 0.57 -7.02
N LYS A 6 1.59 -0.64 -7.25
CA LYS A 6 2.96 -0.82 -7.79
C LYS A 6 3.11 -0.24 -9.17
N ALA A 7 2.12 -0.45 -10.04
CA ALA A 7 2.12 0.10 -11.39
C ALA A 7 2.16 1.63 -11.35
N LYS A 8 1.29 2.26 -10.54
CA LYS A 8 1.27 3.72 -10.40
C LYS A 8 2.61 4.29 -9.90
N VAL A 9 3.22 3.64 -8.90
CA VAL A 9 4.55 4.06 -8.41
C VAL A 9 5.61 3.91 -9.50
N ALA A 10 5.62 2.81 -10.25
CA ALA A 10 6.57 2.60 -11.34
C ALA A 10 6.41 3.65 -12.46
N ASP A 11 5.17 3.98 -12.83
CA ASP A 11 4.88 4.97 -13.86
C ASP A 11 5.33 6.38 -13.45
N GLU A 12 5.05 6.82 -12.22
CA GLU A 12 5.51 8.14 -11.75
C GLU A 12 7.03 8.22 -11.64
N VAL A 13 7.68 7.13 -11.22
CA VAL A 13 9.15 7.05 -11.17
C VAL A 13 9.75 7.10 -12.58
N LYS A 14 9.22 6.38 -13.56
CA LYS A 14 9.66 6.46 -14.97
C LYS A 14 9.44 7.84 -15.57
N LYS A 15 8.28 8.45 -15.29
CA LYS A 15 7.95 9.80 -15.77
C LYS A 15 8.91 10.87 -15.21
N SER A 16 9.28 10.74 -13.95
CA SER A 16 10.20 11.67 -13.28
C SER A 16 11.67 11.43 -13.66
N ASN A 17 12.01 10.20 -14.10
CA ASN A 17 13.36 9.80 -14.43
C ASN A 17 13.39 9.16 -15.84
N PRO A 18 13.24 9.93 -16.93
CA PRO A 18 13.12 9.39 -18.29
C PRO A 18 14.37 8.65 -18.79
N THR A 19 15.49 8.74 -18.07
CA THR A 19 16.75 8.07 -18.41
C THR A 19 16.83 6.65 -17.85
N VAL A 20 15.95 6.23 -16.93
CA VAL A 20 16.01 4.88 -16.35
C VAL A 20 15.52 3.84 -17.35
N THR A 21 16.16 2.68 -17.37
CA THR A 21 15.82 1.56 -18.26
C THR A 21 14.81 0.63 -17.62
N ASP A 22 14.89 0.44 -16.30
CA ASP A 22 13.99 -0.43 -15.55
C ASP A 22 13.61 0.16 -14.20
N VAL A 23 12.38 -0.14 -13.76
CA VAL A 23 11.85 0.28 -12.45
C VAL A 23 11.12 -0.90 -11.82
N LYS A 24 11.58 -1.34 -10.65
CA LYS A 24 11.05 -2.45 -9.88
C LYS A 24 10.51 -1.97 -8.54
N VAL A 25 9.23 -2.19 -8.27
CA VAL A 25 8.60 -1.81 -7.00
C VAL A 25 8.34 -3.04 -6.12
N GLY A 26 8.94 -3.05 -4.93
CA GLY A 26 8.81 -4.06 -3.88
C GLY A 26 7.42 -4.08 -3.23
N LYS A 27 7.09 -5.17 -2.50
CA LYS A 27 5.75 -5.34 -1.87
C LYS A 27 5.51 -4.32 -0.74
N ASP A 28 6.60 -3.89 -0.13
CA ASP A 28 6.76 -2.85 0.87
C ASP A 28 6.77 -1.42 0.30
N GLY A 29 6.90 -1.27 -1.03
CA GLY A 29 6.98 0.02 -1.72
C GLY A 29 8.40 0.53 -1.96
N THR A 30 9.42 -0.23 -1.55
CA THR A 30 10.81 0.06 -1.93
C THR A 30 10.96 -0.02 -3.44
N THR A 31 11.49 1.01 -4.08
CA THR A 31 11.64 1.06 -5.54
C THR A 31 13.13 0.96 -5.89
N THR A 32 13.47 0.05 -6.79
CA THR A 32 14.79 -0.03 -7.40
C THR A 32 14.71 0.45 -8.83
N VAL A 33 15.59 1.37 -9.20
CA VAL A 33 15.72 1.87 -10.57
C VAL A 33 17.05 1.43 -11.14
N THR A 34 17.05 1.04 -12.42
CA THR A 34 18.24 0.66 -13.17
C THR A 34 18.47 1.71 -14.25
N PHE A 35 19.71 2.17 -14.36
CA PHE A 35 20.13 3.15 -15.36
C PHE A 35 20.73 2.46 -16.59
N PRO A 36 20.91 3.17 -17.73
CA PRO A 36 21.47 2.60 -18.95
C PRO A 36 22.92 2.15 -18.81
N ASP A 37 23.65 2.72 -17.85
CA ASP A 37 25.02 2.34 -17.50
C ASP A 37 25.09 1.06 -16.64
N GLY A 38 23.94 0.47 -16.31
CA GLY A 38 23.82 -0.71 -15.45
C GLY A 38 23.92 -0.40 -13.96
N SER A 39 24.09 0.86 -13.57
CA SER A 39 24.03 1.25 -12.16
C SER A 39 22.59 1.16 -11.65
N THR A 40 22.45 0.98 -10.33
CA THR A 40 21.15 0.91 -9.68
C THR A 40 21.06 1.91 -8.55
N ALA A 41 19.87 2.46 -8.33
CA ALA A 41 19.55 3.25 -7.15
C ALA A 41 18.33 2.67 -6.43
N VAL A 42 18.37 2.72 -5.10
CA VAL A 42 17.29 2.25 -4.24
C VAL A 42 16.61 3.46 -3.62
N ILE A 43 15.30 3.55 -3.84
CA ILE A 43 14.43 4.56 -3.28
C ILE A 43 13.62 3.89 -2.15
N PRO A 44 13.86 4.26 -0.89
CA PRO A 44 13.14 3.69 0.26
C PRO A 44 11.63 3.88 0.14
N SER A 45 10.86 2.96 0.70
CA SER A 45 9.39 3.04 0.68
C SER A 45 8.85 4.33 1.31
N GLY A 46 9.55 4.94 2.27
CA GLY A 46 9.14 6.19 2.90
C GLY A 46 9.14 7.41 1.96
N ASP A 47 9.95 7.35 0.90
CA ASP A 47 10.06 8.40 -0.11
C ASP A 47 9.13 8.17 -1.31
N THR A 48 8.63 6.93 -1.48
CA THR A 48 7.78 6.53 -2.63
C THR A 48 6.31 6.39 -2.27
N VAL A 49 6.00 5.97 -1.04
CA VAL A 49 4.63 5.69 -0.59
C VAL A 49 4.37 6.26 0.78
N LYS A 50 3.27 6.99 0.92
CA LYS A 50 2.75 7.39 2.22
C LYS A 50 1.76 6.34 2.67
N LYS A 51 2.01 5.69 3.83
CA LYS A 51 1.00 4.82 4.44
C LYS A 51 -0.25 5.67 4.69
N SER A 52 -1.42 5.20 4.27
CA SER A 52 -2.67 5.77 4.76
C SER A 52 -2.64 5.72 6.29
N SER A 53 -2.99 6.83 6.94
CA SER A 53 -3.33 6.78 8.36
C SER A 53 -4.41 5.73 8.51
N ASP A 54 -4.13 4.70 9.30
CA ASP A 54 -5.11 3.67 9.60
C ASP A 54 -6.24 4.38 10.35
N ASN A 55 -7.34 4.68 9.65
CA ASN A 55 -8.58 5.06 10.32
C ASN A 55 -9.04 3.78 11.00
N ALA A 56 -8.50 3.53 12.20
CA ALA A 56 -8.85 2.38 13.00
C ALA A 56 -10.37 2.36 13.14
N VAL A 57 -11.02 1.46 12.42
CA VAL A 57 -12.44 1.16 12.59
C VAL A 57 -12.58 0.72 14.04
N LYS A 58 -13.20 1.57 14.86
CA LYS A 58 -13.61 1.17 16.19
C LYS A 58 -14.79 0.23 15.99
N ASP A 59 -14.64 -1.02 16.42
CA ASP A 59 -15.78 -1.93 16.49
C ASP A 59 -16.90 -1.25 17.30
N PRO A 60 -18.15 -1.26 16.80
CA PRO A 60 -19.26 -0.71 17.56
C PRO A 60 -19.39 -1.46 18.89
N ALA A 61 -19.65 -0.72 19.97
CA ALA A 61 -19.89 -1.32 21.26
C ALA A 61 -21.12 -2.24 21.17
N VAL A 62 -20.96 -3.51 21.55
CA VAL A 62 -22.08 -4.46 21.63
C VAL A 62 -22.96 -4.08 22.82
N THR A 63 -24.26 -3.90 22.57
CA THR A 63 -25.26 -3.80 23.63
C THR A 63 -25.75 -5.20 23.98
N PRO A 64 -25.63 -5.65 25.24
CA PRO A 64 -26.16 -6.95 25.65
C PRO A 64 -27.68 -6.99 25.47
N VAL A 65 -28.21 -8.11 24.99
CA VAL A 65 -29.65 -8.37 25.04
C VAL A 65 -30.06 -8.50 26.50
N VAL A 66 -30.96 -7.60 26.94
CA VAL A 66 -31.41 -7.49 28.32
C VAL A 66 -32.28 -8.68 28.73
N ASP A 67 -32.92 -9.34 27.77
CA ASP A 67 -33.77 -10.51 28.02
C ASP A 67 -33.61 -11.55 26.90
N PRO A 68 -32.68 -12.50 27.04
CA PRO A 68 -32.47 -13.56 26.07
C PRO A 68 -33.62 -14.58 26.01
N SER A 69 -34.47 -14.65 27.04
CA SER A 69 -35.48 -15.70 27.20
C SER A 69 -36.71 -15.51 26.31
N ASN A 70 -36.89 -14.33 25.71
CA ASN A 70 -37.98 -14.01 24.80
C ASN A 70 -37.53 -13.96 23.32
N LEU A 71 -36.33 -14.45 23.00
CA LEU A 71 -35.90 -14.59 21.62
C LEU A 71 -36.50 -15.88 21.02
N THR A 72 -37.19 -15.76 19.89
CA THR A 72 -37.54 -16.90 19.05
C THR A 72 -36.30 -17.32 18.25
N GLU A 73 -35.96 -18.61 18.24
CA GLU A 73 -34.89 -19.14 17.36
C GLU A 73 -35.19 -18.82 15.89
N ALA A 74 -34.11 -18.54 15.13
CA ALA A 74 -34.16 -18.09 13.73
C ALA A 74 -34.59 -19.21 12.74
#